data_AF-A0A0A7P3A2-F1
#
_entry.id   AF-A0A0A7P3A2-F1
#
_cell.length_a   1.000
_cell.length_b   1.000
_cell.length_c   1.000
_cell.angle_alpha   90.00
_cell.angle_beta   90.00
_cell.angle_gamma   90.00
#
_symmetry.space_group_name_H-M   'P 1'
#
loop_
_entity.id
_entity.type
_entity.pdbx_description
1 polymer ?
#
loop_
_entity_poly.entity_id
_entity_poly.type
_entity_poly.pdbx_seq_one_letter_code
_entity_poly.pdbx_strand_id
1 'polypeptide(L)'
;DVLSGYIDPDDGSLPAEEVEPVNLKDDSADSKEKDDEEEESDDSSDSDDEGDGGPDPEEARLRFTAVSEQLDKAKKALKKHGRGSKQATAELTGLAELFMPIKLVPKQFDALVARVRSALEGVRAQERAIMQLCVRDARMPRADFLRLFPNHETDEKWVDSVL
;
A
#
# COMPACT_ATOMS: atom_id res chain seq x y z
N ASP A 1 8.38 12.02 17.75
CA ASP A 1 9.18 12.30 16.56
C ASP A 1 8.57 11.64 15.33
N VAL A 2 8.84 12.15 14.12
CA VAL A 2 8.25 11.64 12.84
C VAL A 2 9.29 10.95 11.97
N LEU A 3 10.54 11.41 12.01
CA LEU A 3 11.65 10.85 11.25
C LEU A 3 12.86 10.62 12.17
N SER A 4 13.61 9.57 11.89
CA SER A 4 14.84 9.22 12.63
C SER A 4 16.12 9.57 11.85
N GLY A 5 16.01 9.90 10.56
CA GLY A 5 17.15 10.28 9.73
C GLY A 5 16.88 10.15 8.23
N TYR A 6 17.95 10.02 7.45
CA TYR A 6 17.87 9.80 6.01
C TYR A 6 18.64 8.56 5.60
N ILE A 7 18.08 7.79 4.67
CA ILE A 7 18.73 6.65 4.04
C ILE A 7 19.47 7.16 2.81
N ASP A 8 20.76 6.86 2.70
CA ASP A 8 21.50 7.06 1.47
C ASP A 8 21.15 5.91 0.51
N PRO A 9 20.59 6.19 -0.68
CA PRO A 9 20.20 5.15 -1.63
C PRO A 9 21.38 4.25 -2.08
N ASP A 10 22.63 4.68 -1.90
CA ASP A 10 23.84 3.92 -2.25
C ASP A 10 24.43 3.09 -1.09
N ASP A 11 23.97 3.30 0.15
CA ASP A 11 24.56 2.68 1.36
C ASP A 11 24.02 1.27 1.67
N GLY A 12 23.06 0.77 0.87
CA GLY A 12 22.52 -0.59 1.04
C GLY A 12 21.77 -0.81 2.37
N SER A 13 21.67 0.21 3.21
CA SER A 13 20.90 0.27 4.46
C SER A 13 19.41 0.54 4.18
N LEU A 14 18.83 -0.23 3.25
CA LEU A 14 17.40 -0.49 3.34
C LEU A 14 17.17 -1.10 4.73
N PRO A 15 16.16 -0.65 5.51
CA PRO A 15 15.86 -1.30 6.77
C PRO A 15 15.74 -2.80 6.52
N ALA A 16 16.55 -3.59 7.23
CA ALA A 16 16.67 -5.03 7.08
C ALA A 16 15.40 -5.79 7.51
N GLU A 17 14.28 -5.10 7.72
CA GLU A 17 12.98 -5.70 7.46
C GLU A 17 12.86 -5.87 5.95
N GLU A 18 13.34 -7.03 5.51
CA GLU A 18 12.82 -7.73 4.35
C GLU A 18 11.29 -7.59 4.39
N VAL A 19 10.78 -6.54 3.72
CA VAL A 19 9.37 -6.42 3.40
C VAL A 19 9.10 -7.64 2.55
N GLU A 20 8.67 -8.72 3.21
CA GLU A 20 8.29 -9.93 2.51
C GLU A 20 7.42 -9.48 1.35
N PRO A 21 7.79 -9.81 0.10
CA PRO A 21 7.03 -9.37 -1.05
C PRO A 21 5.60 -9.74 -0.75
N VAL A 22 4.72 -8.74 -0.70
CA VAL A 22 3.28 -8.96 -0.55
C VAL A 22 2.93 -9.99 -1.61
N ASN A 23 2.76 -11.24 -1.17
CA ASN A 23 2.55 -12.36 -2.06
C ASN A 23 1.22 -12.07 -2.74
N LEU A 24 1.30 -11.59 -3.98
CA LEU A 24 0.18 -11.47 -4.91
C LEU A 24 -0.19 -12.89 -5.38
N LYS A 25 -0.48 -13.77 -4.42
CA LYS A 25 -1.05 -15.08 -4.71
C LYS A 25 -2.53 -14.84 -4.96
N ASP A 26 -2.87 -14.96 -6.23
CA ASP A 26 -4.22 -15.16 -6.72
C ASP A 26 -4.72 -16.50 -6.15
N ASP A 27 -5.29 -16.45 -4.94
CA ASP A 27 -5.78 -17.64 -4.24
C ASP A 27 -7.11 -18.11 -4.84
N SER A 28 -6.98 -18.84 -5.95
CA SER A 28 -7.93 -19.89 -6.29
C SER A 28 -7.83 -21.01 -5.24
N ALA A 29 -8.77 -20.96 -4.29
CA ALA A 29 -9.37 -22.09 -3.56
C ALA A 29 -8.45 -23.19 -2.97
N ASP A 30 -8.42 -23.31 -1.65
CA ASP A 30 -9.10 -24.42 -0.96
C ASP A 30 -9.24 -24.11 0.55
N SER A 31 -10.33 -24.56 1.13
CA SER A 31 -10.61 -24.44 2.57
C SER A 31 -9.92 -25.59 3.32
N LYS A 32 -9.21 -25.31 4.42
CA LYS A 32 -9.10 -26.24 5.55
C LYS A 32 -8.66 -25.54 6.83
N GLU A 33 -9.33 -25.97 7.88
CA GLU A 33 -9.37 -25.52 9.27
C GLU A 33 -8.25 -26.18 10.12
N LYS A 34 -7.95 -25.55 11.29
CA LYS A 34 -7.01 -25.91 12.38
C LYS A 34 -5.60 -25.29 12.26
N ASP A 35 -4.94 -24.81 13.31
CA ASP A 35 -5.12 -24.90 14.77
C ASP A 35 -4.40 -23.70 15.43
N ASP A 36 -4.86 -23.31 16.62
CA ASP A 36 -4.17 -22.41 17.56
C ASP A 36 -2.88 -23.07 18.06
N GLU A 37 -1.72 -22.40 17.95
CA GLU A 37 -0.66 -22.50 18.97
C GLU A 37 0.06 -21.14 19.10
N GLU A 38 -0.15 -20.51 20.25
CA GLU A 38 0.62 -19.40 20.79
C GLU A 38 2.09 -19.82 21.00
N GLU A 39 3.04 -19.07 20.46
CA GLU A 39 4.34 -18.87 21.12
C GLU A 39 4.74 -17.39 20.99
N GLU A 40 4.52 -16.64 22.07
CA GLU A 40 5.31 -15.46 22.39
C GLU A 40 6.78 -15.88 22.57
N SER A 41 7.65 -15.45 21.68
CA SER A 41 8.93 -14.84 22.06
C SER A 41 9.58 -14.21 20.83
N ASP A 42 9.72 -12.90 20.84
CA ASP A 42 10.91 -12.29 20.26
C ASP A 42 11.31 -11.10 21.13
N ASP A 43 12.14 -11.41 22.11
CA ASP A 43 12.96 -10.45 22.84
C ASP A 43 14.03 -9.91 21.89
N SER A 44 13.62 -9.07 20.93
CA SER A 44 14.56 -8.27 20.16
C SER A 44 14.81 -6.98 20.91
N SER A 45 15.78 -7.06 21.81
CA SER A 45 16.56 -5.93 22.33
C SER A 45 17.27 -5.24 21.15
N ASP A 46 16.54 -4.54 20.29
CA ASP A 46 17.13 -3.55 19.41
C ASP A 46 17.42 -2.32 20.27
N SER A 47 18.69 -2.18 20.58
CA SER A 47 19.25 -1.06 21.32
C SER A 47 18.90 0.22 20.56
N ASP A 48 17.81 0.86 20.97
CA ASP A 48 17.46 2.25 20.70
C ASP A 48 18.69 3.12 21.05
N ASP A 49 19.58 3.29 20.07
CA ASP A 49 20.52 4.42 20.04
C ASP A 49 19.65 5.66 19.83
N GLU A 50 19.02 6.10 20.92
CA GLU A 50 18.44 7.43 21.11
C GLU A 50 19.60 8.46 21.10
N GLY A 51 20.31 8.52 19.99
CA GLY A 51 21.23 9.59 19.67
C GLY A 51 20.43 10.89 19.58
N ASP A 52 20.55 11.70 20.63
CA ASP A 52 20.08 13.06 20.90
C ASP A 52 20.44 14.09 19.80
N GLY A 53 20.01 13.84 18.56
CA GLY A 53 20.36 14.61 17.39
C GLY A 53 19.49 14.24 16.20
N GLY A 54 18.20 14.57 16.28
CA GLY A 54 17.30 14.46 15.12
C GLY A 54 17.88 15.16 13.88
N PRO A 55 17.46 14.76 12.67
CA PRO A 55 17.99 15.31 11.41
C PRO A 55 17.94 16.83 11.40
N ASP A 56 18.98 17.47 10.83
CA ASP A 56 19.12 18.93 10.80
C ASP A 56 17.78 19.59 10.39
N PRO A 57 17.17 20.41 11.26
CA PRO A 57 15.88 21.05 10.99
C PRO A 57 15.85 21.83 9.67
N GLU A 58 16.98 22.41 9.25
CA GLU A 58 17.06 23.15 7.98
C GLU A 58 17.02 22.21 6.77
N GLU A 59 17.76 21.10 6.84
CA GLU A 59 17.76 20.06 5.81
C GLU A 59 16.39 19.36 5.72
N ALA A 60 15.79 19.04 6.88
CA ALA A 60 14.44 18.51 6.95
C ALA A 60 13.43 19.45 6.30
N ARG A 61 13.48 20.74 6.63
CA ARG A 61 12.62 21.73 5.99
C ARG A 61 12.79 21.73 4.47
N LEU A 62 14.03 21.66 3.96
CA LEU A 62 14.30 21.67 2.53
C LEU A 62 13.76 20.41 1.83
N ARG A 63 14.04 19.21 2.38
CA ARG A 63 13.55 17.93 1.84
C ARG A 63 12.02 17.83 1.89
N PHE A 64 11.39 18.16 3.01
CA PHE A 64 9.93 18.17 3.11
C PHE A 64 9.26 19.22 2.21
N THR A 65 9.92 20.36 1.99
CA THR A 65 9.44 21.35 1.01
C THR A 65 9.48 20.77 -0.40
N ALA A 66 10.57 20.11 -0.80
CA ALA A 66 10.67 19.46 -2.10
C ALA A 66 9.60 18.37 -2.30
N VAL A 67 9.36 17.54 -1.28
CA VAL A 67 8.29 16.53 -1.27
C VAL A 67 6.92 17.19 -1.41
N SER A 68 6.67 18.28 -0.69
CA SER A 68 5.40 19.02 -0.73
C SER A 68 5.13 19.61 -2.12
N GLU A 69 6.14 20.24 -2.73
CA GLU A 69 6.04 20.80 -4.08
C GLU A 69 5.78 19.71 -5.13
N GLN A 70 6.47 18.57 -5.02
CA GLN A 70 6.29 17.44 -5.93
C GLN A 70 4.91 16.78 -5.75
N LEU A 71 4.42 16.68 -4.51
CA LEU A 71 3.07 16.21 -4.20
C LEU A 71 2.01 17.08 -4.89
N ASP A 72 2.19 18.40 -4.89
CA ASP A 72 1.26 19.32 -5.54
C ASP A 72 1.27 19.19 -7.07
N LYS A 73 2.43 18.93 -7.68
CA LYS A 73 2.52 18.60 -9.11
C LYS A 73 1.83 17.29 -9.42
N ALA A 74 2.08 16.24 -8.64
CA ALA A 74 1.42 14.95 -8.78
C ALA A 74 -0.11 15.06 -8.65
N LYS A 75 -0.62 15.81 -7.66
CA LYS A 75 -2.06 16.09 -7.51
C LYS A 75 -2.64 16.81 -8.73
N LYS A 76 -1.94 17.81 -9.27
CA LYS A 76 -2.37 18.53 -10.48
C LYS A 76 -2.38 17.61 -11.70
N ALA A 77 -1.37 16.76 -11.87
CA ALA A 77 -1.31 15.79 -12.95
C ALA A 77 -2.42 14.75 -12.85
N LEU A 78 -2.67 14.21 -11.65
CA LEU A 78 -3.77 13.28 -11.36
C LEU A 78 -5.13 13.88 -11.70
N LYS A 79 -5.37 15.15 -11.34
CA LYS A 79 -6.63 15.83 -11.65
C LYS A 79 -6.81 16.12 -13.14
N LYS A 80 -5.73 16.40 -13.88
CA LYS A 80 -5.79 16.77 -15.30
C LYS A 80 -5.84 15.56 -16.24
N HIS A 81 -5.07 14.53 -15.95
CA HIS A 81 -4.82 13.41 -16.86
C HIS A 81 -5.36 12.07 -16.34
N GLY A 82 -5.77 12.00 -15.07
CA GLY A 82 -6.20 10.76 -14.43
C GLY A 82 -5.03 9.88 -13.97
N ARG A 83 -5.34 8.93 -13.07
CA ARG A 83 -4.34 8.09 -12.38
C ARG A 83 -3.58 7.13 -13.29
N GLY A 84 -4.20 6.67 -14.38
CA GLY A 84 -3.58 5.76 -15.36
C GLY A 84 -2.76 6.44 -16.46
N SER A 85 -2.59 7.76 -16.43
CA SER A 85 -1.84 8.50 -17.46
C SER A 85 -0.34 8.45 -17.22
N LYS A 86 0.46 8.38 -18.29
CA LYS A 86 1.93 8.41 -18.22
C LYS A 86 2.46 9.65 -17.49
N GLN A 87 1.77 10.78 -17.64
CA GLN A 87 2.11 12.04 -16.98
C GLN A 87 1.91 11.94 -15.46
N ALA A 88 0.78 11.39 -15.00
CA ALA A 88 0.55 11.20 -13.57
C ALA A 88 1.52 10.17 -12.98
N THR A 89 1.81 9.09 -13.70
CA THR A 89 2.79 8.08 -13.28
C THR A 89 4.18 8.70 -13.10
N ALA A 90 4.65 9.50 -14.06
CA ALA A 90 5.97 10.15 -13.97
C ALA A 90 6.08 11.07 -12.73
N GLU A 91 5.07 11.89 -12.46
CA GLU A 91 5.06 12.77 -11.29
C GLU A 91 4.98 12.01 -9.96
N LEU A 92 4.26 10.87 -9.93
CA LEU A 92 4.19 9.97 -8.78
C LEU A 92 5.50 9.24 -8.54
N THR A 93 6.20 8.81 -9.60
CA THR A 93 7.54 8.21 -9.49
C THR A 93 8.53 9.22 -8.92
N GLY A 94 8.54 10.46 -9.44
CA GLY A 94 9.39 11.51 -8.88
C GLY A 94 9.06 11.85 -7.43
N LEU A 95 7.79 11.75 -7.02
CA LEU A 95 7.41 11.88 -5.61
C LEU A 95 7.96 10.74 -4.76
N ALA A 96 7.93 9.50 -5.27
CA ALA A 96 8.48 8.34 -4.58
C ALA A 96 10.00 8.46 -4.42
N GLU A 97 10.72 8.91 -5.45
CA GLU A 97 12.18 9.16 -5.40
C GLU A 97 12.58 10.15 -4.32
N LEU A 98 11.77 11.19 -4.08
CA LEU A 98 12.01 12.15 -3.00
C LEU A 98 11.60 11.61 -1.62
N PHE A 99 10.68 10.67 -1.57
CA PHE A 99 10.16 10.10 -0.32
C PHE A 99 10.99 8.93 0.20
N MET A 100 11.56 8.10 -0.68
CA MET A 100 12.35 6.91 -0.33
C MET A 100 13.51 7.17 0.64
N PRO A 101 14.28 8.26 0.52
CA PRO A 101 15.40 8.53 1.43
C PRO A 101 14.98 8.94 2.84
N ILE A 102 13.69 9.10 3.14
CA ILE A 102 13.22 9.56 4.46
C ILE A 102 13.06 8.36 5.38
N LYS A 103 13.92 8.27 6.42
CA LYS A 103 13.78 7.24 7.44
C LYS A 103 12.72 7.64 8.45
N LEU A 104 11.59 6.95 8.42
CA LEU A 104 10.50 7.16 9.37
C LEU A 104 10.79 6.46 10.70
N VAL A 105 10.26 7.02 11.79
CA VAL A 105 10.25 6.33 13.08
C VAL A 105 9.40 5.04 12.95
N PRO A 106 9.81 3.89 13.51
CA PRO A 106 9.10 2.61 13.37
C PRO A 106 7.59 2.72 13.61
N LYS A 107 7.18 3.40 14.71
CA LYS A 107 5.76 3.64 15.03
C LYS A 107 4.97 4.34 13.91
N GLN A 108 5.61 5.25 13.15
CA GLN A 108 4.97 5.92 12.02
C GLN A 108 4.95 5.05 10.77
N PHE A 109 6.01 4.28 10.55
CA PHE A 109 6.08 3.30 9.47
C PHE A 109 4.99 2.24 9.62
N ASP A 110 4.85 1.63 10.80
CA ASP A 110 3.82 0.64 11.09
C ASP A 110 2.41 1.17 10.88
N ALA A 111 2.16 2.41 11.33
CA ALA A 111 0.87 3.07 11.13
C ALA A 111 0.55 3.29 9.64
N LEU A 112 1.56 3.57 8.80
CA LEU A 112 1.38 3.69 7.35
C LEU A 112 1.11 2.33 6.71
N VAL A 113 1.88 1.30 7.07
CA VAL A 113 1.68 -0.07 6.57
C VAL A 113 0.29 -0.59 6.93
N ALA A 114 -0.14 -0.39 8.18
CA ALA A 114 -1.47 -0.79 8.65
C ALA A 114 -2.59 -0.12 7.85
N ARG A 115 -2.45 1.17 7.51
CA ARG A 115 -3.43 1.88 6.66
C ARG A 115 -3.52 1.29 5.26
N VAL A 116 -2.39 0.95 4.65
CA VAL A 116 -2.37 0.33 3.31
C VAL A 116 -3.02 -1.05 3.36
N ARG A 117 -2.68 -1.89 4.35
CA ARG A 117 -3.27 -3.22 4.54
C ARG A 117 -4.79 -3.12 4.75
N SER A 118 -5.24 -2.23 5.62
CA SER A 118 -6.67 -2.01 5.88
C SER A 118 -7.45 -1.56 4.64
N ALA A 119 -6.86 -0.72 3.79
CA ALA A 119 -7.48 -0.32 2.53
C ALA A 119 -7.65 -1.51 1.57
N LEU A 120 -6.63 -2.39 1.45
CA LEU A 120 -6.69 -3.60 0.64
C LEU A 120 -7.72 -4.60 1.17
N GLU A 121 -7.78 -4.79 2.49
CA GLU A 121 -8.80 -5.62 3.14
C GLU A 121 -10.21 -5.10 2.86
N GLY A 122 -10.39 -3.77 2.88
CA GLY A 122 -11.63 -3.11 2.51
C GLY A 122 -12.05 -3.41 1.07
N VAL A 123 -11.12 -3.33 0.11
CA VAL A 123 -11.37 -3.68 -1.29
C VAL A 123 -11.77 -5.15 -1.42
N ARG A 124 -11.00 -6.08 -0.83
CA ARG A 124 -11.31 -7.52 -0.86
C ARG A 124 -12.64 -7.85 -0.20
N ALA A 125 -13.03 -7.13 0.85
CA ALA A 125 -14.33 -7.29 1.48
C ALA A 125 -15.46 -6.92 0.52
N GLN A 126 -15.33 -5.83 -0.25
CA GLN A 126 -16.31 -5.44 -1.26
C GLN A 126 -16.34 -6.44 -2.43
N GLU A 127 -15.19 -6.88 -2.93
CA GLU A 127 -15.12 -7.89 -3.99
C GLU A 127 -15.82 -9.19 -3.59
N ARG A 128 -15.59 -9.68 -2.37
CA ARG A 128 -16.28 -10.86 -1.83
C ARG A 128 -17.78 -10.63 -1.67
N ALA A 129 -18.20 -9.45 -1.20
CA ALA A 129 -19.61 -9.12 -1.07
C ALA A 129 -20.31 -9.12 -2.45
N ILE A 130 -19.69 -8.52 -3.46
CA ILE A 130 -20.19 -8.50 -4.84
C ILE A 130 -20.26 -9.92 -5.39
N MET A 131 -19.20 -10.73 -5.24
CA MET A 131 -19.19 -12.12 -5.67
C MET A 131 -20.33 -12.91 -5.01
N GLN A 132 -20.56 -12.71 -3.71
CA GLN A 132 -21.62 -13.40 -2.99
C GLN A 132 -23.01 -13.04 -3.56
N LEU A 133 -23.26 -11.75 -3.82
CA LEU A 133 -24.52 -11.29 -4.41
C LEU A 133 -24.72 -11.85 -5.82
N CYS A 134 -23.72 -11.78 -6.69
CA CYS A 134 -23.82 -12.27 -8.07
C CYS A 134 -23.97 -13.80 -8.14
N VAL A 135 -23.15 -14.54 -7.40
CA VAL A 135 -23.10 -16.01 -7.50
C VAL A 135 -24.20 -16.69 -6.69
N ARG A 136 -24.41 -16.29 -5.43
CA ARG A 136 -25.42 -16.93 -4.57
C ARG A 136 -26.81 -16.40 -4.87
N ASP A 137 -26.98 -15.08 -4.87
CA ASP A 137 -28.31 -14.47 -4.83
C ASP A 137 -28.88 -14.28 -6.26
N ALA A 138 -28.06 -13.83 -7.21
CA ALA A 138 -28.43 -13.72 -8.63
C ALA A 138 -28.16 -14.99 -9.46
N ARG A 139 -27.68 -16.08 -8.83
CA ARG A 139 -27.46 -17.41 -9.46
C ARG A 139 -26.47 -17.40 -10.64
N MET A 140 -25.57 -16.42 -10.75
CA MET A 140 -24.52 -16.41 -11.76
C MET A 140 -23.53 -17.57 -11.53
N PRO A 141 -23.12 -18.32 -12.56
CA PRO A 141 -22.03 -19.29 -12.42
C PRO A 141 -20.73 -18.61 -11.97
N ARG A 142 -20.08 -19.15 -10.93
CA ARG A 142 -18.83 -18.58 -10.38
C ARG A 142 -17.74 -18.39 -11.45
N ALA A 143 -17.63 -19.34 -12.38
CA ALA A 143 -16.65 -19.26 -13.46
C ALA A 143 -16.89 -18.04 -14.39
N ASP A 144 -18.15 -17.68 -14.64
CA ASP A 144 -18.47 -16.50 -15.44
C ASP A 144 -18.19 -15.21 -14.68
N PHE A 145 -18.50 -15.16 -13.37
CA PHE A 145 -18.15 -14.02 -12.53
C PHE A 145 -16.64 -13.74 -12.55
N LEU A 146 -15.81 -14.76 -12.30
CA LEU A 146 -14.35 -14.61 -12.28
C LEU A 146 -13.77 -14.18 -13.64
N ARG A 147 -14.46 -14.50 -14.74
CA ARG A 147 -14.06 -14.10 -16.09
C ARG A 147 -14.52 -12.68 -16.46
N LEU A 148 -15.72 -12.28 -16.02
CA LEU A 148 -16.39 -11.06 -16.48
C LEU A 148 -16.21 -9.87 -15.54
N PHE A 149 -15.99 -10.09 -14.25
CA PHE A 149 -15.88 -9.03 -13.26
C PHE A 149 -14.58 -8.22 -13.34
N PRO A 150 -13.40 -8.84 -13.58
CA PRO A 150 -12.16 -8.07 -13.71
C PRO A 150 -12.27 -7.00 -14.80
N ASN A 151 -11.77 -5.78 -14.51
CA ASN A 151 -11.89 -4.57 -15.33
C ASN A 151 -13.27 -3.87 -15.30
N HIS A 152 -14.27 -4.46 -14.68
CA HIS A 152 -15.61 -3.87 -14.50
C HIS A 152 -15.91 -3.51 -13.04
N GLU A 153 -14.92 -3.63 -12.14
CA GLU A 153 -15.03 -3.43 -10.69
C GLU A 153 -15.64 -2.09 -10.25
N THR A 154 -15.52 -1.06 -11.10
CA THR A 154 -16.04 0.30 -10.83
C THR A 154 -17.16 0.72 -11.79
N ASP A 155 -17.56 -0.16 -12.71
CA ASP A 155 -18.60 0.13 -13.69
C ASP A 155 -19.98 -0.27 -13.13
N GLU A 156 -20.73 0.72 -12.66
CA GLU A 156 -22.10 0.53 -12.14
C GLU A 156 -23.06 -0.08 -13.16
N LYS A 157 -22.76 0.00 -14.47
CA LYS A 157 -23.61 -0.50 -15.57
C LYS A 157 -23.20 -1.89 -16.05
N TRP A 158 -22.11 -2.44 -15.54
CA TRP A 158 -21.64 -3.76 -15.97
C TRP A 158 -22.71 -4.83 -15.78
N VAL A 159 -23.43 -4.79 -14.65
CA VAL A 159 -24.48 -5.77 -14.34
C VAL A 159 -25.58 -5.75 -15.42
N ASP A 160 -25.97 -4.58 -15.93
CA ASP A 160 -26.97 -4.45 -16.98
C ASP A 160 -26.52 -5.06 -18.32
N SER A 161 -25.21 -5.20 -18.54
CA SER A 161 -24.65 -5.83 -19.74
C SER A 161 -24.58 -7.35 -19.68
N VAL A 162 -24.75 -7.92 -18.48
CA VAL A 162 -24.62 -9.37 -18.21
C VAL A 162 -25.98 -10.01 -17.86
N LEU A 163 -26.99 -9.21 -17.51
CA LEU A 163 -28.40 -9.62 -17.36
C LEU A 163 -29.09 -9.81 -18.72
#